data_AF-A0A0A9EYR3-F1
#
_entry.id   AF-A0A0A9EYR3-F1
#
_cell.length_a   1.000
_cell.length_b   1.000
_cell.length_c   1.000
_cell.angle_alpha   90.00
_cell.angle_beta   90.00
_cell.angle_gamma   90.00
#
_symmetry.space_group_name_H-M   'P 1'
#
loop_
_entity.id
_entity.type
_entity.pdbx_description
1 polymer ?
#
loop_
_entity_poly.entity_id
_entity_poly.type
_entity_poly.pdbx_seq_one_letter_code
_entity_poly.pdbx_strand_id
1 'polypeptide(L)'
;MIQCCICEDWFHENHIGLNSIEEIPRDEEGEPLYEDFICHKCSPVRYFLKLYQDTIWASSTQNSASQADKTDSNVAEGPSGHANIEKHENGSLADHMGIEKTSVEDNCTKDISVPEKASLDSSSGSNCKLGVDINTKPADSENNMPFFMSKGWRNILCRCETCTNFYSQQGIAYVIDKEDSIEEYEKIAKQKRGKKLEQQEGAETNFLNSLNHVQKIEILSGINDMKNEFQSFLESFDSSKPVTSEDIRAVFENLAKKKKQRLS
;
A
#
# COMPACT_ATOMS: atom_id res chain seq x y z
N MET A 1 -2.72 1.59 8.98
CA MET A 1 -2.91 2.54 7.85
C MET A 1 -3.29 1.72 6.64
N ILE A 2 -4.19 2.20 5.80
CA ILE A 2 -4.72 1.48 4.62
C ILE A 2 -4.54 2.36 3.38
N GLN A 3 -4.13 1.77 2.27
CA GLN A 3 -3.94 2.48 0.99
C GLN A 3 -5.20 2.34 0.10
N CYS A 4 -5.60 3.44 -0.55
CA CYS A 4 -6.67 3.41 -1.54
C CYS A 4 -6.16 2.88 -2.89
N CYS A 5 -6.81 1.86 -3.46
CA CYS A 5 -6.40 1.27 -4.74
C CYS A 5 -6.72 2.15 -5.98
N ILE A 6 -7.38 3.30 -5.78
CA ILE A 6 -7.76 4.23 -6.86
C ILE A 6 -6.86 5.46 -6.90
N CYS A 7 -6.61 6.10 -5.75
CA CYS A 7 -5.80 7.31 -5.66
C CYS A 7 -4.41 7.10 -5.04
N GLU A 8 -4.10 5.87 -4.62
CA GLU A 8 -2.83 5.46 -4.01
C GLU A 8 -2.45 6.19 -2.71
N ASP A 9 -3.30 7.09 -2.20
CA ASP A 9 -3.14 7.74 -0.90
C ASP A 9 -3.29 6.76 0.26
N TRP A 10 -2.61 7.08 1.36
CA TRP A 10 -2.62 6.32 2.62
C TRP A 10 -3.49 6.99 3.67
N PHE A 11 -4.32 6.20 4.34
CA PHE A 11 -5.27 6.66 5.34
C PHE A 11 -5.03 5.98 6.69
N HIS A 12 -5.25 6.71 7.78
CA HIS A 12 -5.35 6.12 9.10
C HIS A 12 -6.70 5.43 9.24
N GLU A 13 -6.74 4.27 9.89
CA GLU A 13 -7.97 3.46 10.06
C GLU A 13 -9.08 4.24 10.79
N ASN A 14 -8.70 5.18 11.65
CA ASN A 14 -9.65 6.02 12.38
C ASN A 14 -10.20 7.18 11.53
N HIS A 15 -9.65 7.41 10.33
CA HIS A 15 -9.91 8.59 9.50
C HIS A 15 -10.35 8.24 8.07
N ILE A 16 -10.94 7.05 7.87
CA ILE A 16 -11.49 6.62 6.57
C ILE A 16 -12.98 6.91 6.38
N GLY A 17 -13.63 7.57 7.35
CA GLY A 17 -15.04 7.93 7.28
C GLY A 17 -16.00 6.86 7.78
N LEU A 18 -15.52 5.91 8.60
CA LEU A 18 -16.34 4.95 9.35
C LEU A 18 -16.60 5.47 10.77
N ASN A 19 -17.66 5.00 11.42
CA ASN A 19 -17.96 5.39 12.81
C ASN A 19 -17.04 4.69 13.82
N SER A 20 -16.60 3.48 13.50
CA SER A 20 -15.68 2.67 14.32
C SER A 20 -14.73 1.86 13.44
N ILE A 21 -13.56 1.53 13.98
CA ILE A 21 -12.57 0.63 13.37
C ILE A 21 -13.13 -0.79 13.26
N GLU A 22 -14.08 -1.16 14.12
CA GLU A 22 -14.76 -2.47 14.11
C GLU A 22 -15.59 -2.68 12.83
N GLU A 23 -15.91 -1.61 12.09
CA GLU A 23 -16.58 -1.70 10.79
C GLU A 23 -15.62 -2.11 9.65
N ILE A 24 -14.30 -2.13 9.89
CA ILE A 24 -13.30 -2.61 8.93
C ILE A 24 -13.35 -4.16 8.90
N PRO A 25 -13.65 -4.80 7.75
CA PRO A 25 -13.82 -6.25 7.69
C PRO A 25 -12.53 -7.02 8.01
N ARG A 26 -12.51 -7.70 9.16
CA ARG A 26 -11.41 -8.55 9.65
C ARG A 26 -11.97 -9.86 10.21
N ASP A 27 -11.16 -10.92 10.21
CA ASP A 27 -11.49 -12.18 10.88
C ASP A 27 -11.16 -12.14 12.39
N GLU A 28 -11.35 -13.27 13.07
CA GLU A 28 -11.13 -13.40 14.52
C GLU A 28 -9.66 -13.19 14.91
N GLU A 29 -8.74 -13.49 13.99
CA GLU A 29 -7.30 -13.28 14.13
C GLU A 29 -6.86 -11.84 13.80
N GLY A 30 -7.78 -11.01 13.29
CA GLY A 30 -7.54 -9.62 12.92
C GLY A 30 -7.03 -9.42 11.48
N GLU A 31 -6.99 -10.48 10.68
CA GLU A 31 -6.55 -10.44 9.30
C GLU A 31 -7.63 -9.82 8.40
N PRO A 32 -7.25 -9.00 7.40
CA PRO A 32 -8.20 -8.42 6.47
C PRO A 32 -9.00 -9.48 5.69
N LEU A 33 -10.33 -9.35 5.73
CA LEU A 33 -11.22 -10.13 4.87
C LEU A 33 -11.28 -9.56 3.44
N TYR A 34 -10.79 -8.34 3.23
CA TYR A 34 -10.77 -7.63 1.95
C TYR A 34 -9.40 -7.71 1.28
N GLU A 35 -9.38 -7.44 -0.03
CA GLU A 35 -8.16 -7.34 -0.85
C GLU A 35 -7.82 -5.88 -1.13
N ASP A 36 -8.79 -5.07 -1.56
CA ASP A 36 -8.58 -3.67 -1.92
C ASP A 36 -9.51 -2.74 -1.14
N PHE A 37 -9.08 -1.50 -0.94
CA PHE A 37 -9.83 -0.43 -0.29
C PHE A 37 -10.04 0.76 -1.23
N ILE A 38 -11.25 1.32 -1.26
CA ILE A 38 -11.59 2.54 -2.01
C ILE A 38 -12.05 3.59 -1.01
N CYS A 39 -11.32 4.71 -0.94
CA CYS A 39 -11.59 5.75 0.04
C CYS A 39 -12.90 6.51 -0.24
N HIS A 40 -13.38 7.23 0.79
CA HIS A 40 -14.60 8.05 0.75
C HIS A 40 -14.64 9.11 -0.37
N LYS A 41 -13.48 9.53 -0.90
CA LYS A 41 -13.39 10.50 -2.00
C LYS A 41 -13.50 9.82 -3.38
N CYS A 42 -12.98 8.61 -3.49
CA CYS A 42 -13.00 7.84 -4.74
C CYS A 42 -14.32 7.09 -4.91
N SER A 43 -14.98 6.70 -3.82
CA SER A 43 -16.18 5.88 -3.85
C SER A 43 -17.35 6.45 -4.67
N PRO A 44 -17.67 7.76 -4.66
CA PRO A 44 -18.77 8.30 -5.47
C PRO A 44 -18.48 8.18 -6.98
N VAL A 45 -17.22 8.39 -7.37
CA VAL A 45 -16.78 8.32 -8.78
C VAL A 45 -16.68 6.88 -9.27
N ARG A 46 -16.46 5.93 -8.36
CA ARG A 46 -16.29 4.49 -8.65
C ARG A 46 -17.50 3.67 -8.25
N TYR A 47 -18.65 4.30 -8.05
CA TYR A 47 -19.86 3.63 -7.59
C TYR A 47 -20.32 2.51 -8.52
N PHE A 48 -20.04 2.59 -9.83
CA PHE A 48 -20.36 1.54 -10.80
C PHE A 48 -19.79 0.16 -10.41
N LEU A 49 -18.74 0.10 -9.58
CA LEU A 49 -18.22 -1.16 -9.05
C LEU A 49 -19.26 -1.93 -8.22
N LYS A 50 -20.22 -1.23 -7.59
CA LYS A 50 -21.36 -1.86 -6.89
C LYS A 50 -22.30 -2.64 -7.79
N LEU A 51 -22.25 -2.43 -9.11
CA LEU A 51 -23.02 -3.23 -10.06
C LEU A 51 -22.56 -4.70 -10.10
N TYR A 52 -21.38 -5.00 -9.56
CA TYR A 52 -20.84 -6.36 -9.44
C TYR A 52 -21.25 -7.10 -8.15
N GLN A 53 -22.08 -6.47 -7.31
CA GLN A 53 -22.88 -6.91 -6.13
C GLN A 53 -22.32 -7.92 -5.09
N ASP A 54 -21.41 -8.84 -5.43
CA ASP A 54 -21.03 -9.96 -4.55
C ASP A 54 -19.72 -9.75 -3.77
N THR A 55 -19.04 -8.62 -3.96
CA THR A 55 -17.66 -8.43 -3.46
C THR A 55 -17.43 -7.09 -2.77
N ILE A 56 -18.48 -6.38 -2.35
CA ILE A 56 -18.35 -5.02 -1.78
C ILE A 56 -19.01 -4.95 -0.42
N TRP A 57 -18.19 -4.83 0.63
CA TRP A 57 -18.66 -4.42 1.94
C TRP A 57 -18.64 -2.89 2.00
N ALA A 58 -19.83 -2.28 1.87
CA ALA A 58 -20.04 -0.89 2.21
C ALA A 58 -20.55 -0.85 3.65
N SER A 59 -19.87 -0.13 4.55
CA SER A 59 -20.42 0.10 5.89
C SER A 59 -21.76 0.82 5.73
N SER A 60 -22.83 0.10 6.05
CA SER A 60 -24.19 0.61 5.96
C SER A 60 -24.75 0.55 7.36
N THR A 61 -24.64 1.65 8.12
CA THR A 61 -25.46 1.82 9.32
C THR A 61 -26.89 2.08 8.87
N GLN A 62 -27.62 1.01 8.55
CA GLN A 62 -29.08 1.05 8.60
C GLN A 62 -29.46 1.08 10.09
N ASN A 63 -29.69 2.28 10.62
CA ASN A 63 -30.37 2.44 11.90
C ASN A 63 -31.83 1.97 11.75
N SER A 64 -32.04 0.65 11.81
CA SER A 64 -33.34 0.07 12.15
C SER A 64 -33.43 0.03 13.68
N ALA A 65 -33.63 1.20 14.29
CA ALA A 65 -33.99 1.28 15.69
C ALA A 65 -35.51 1.05 15.80
N SER A 66 -35.88 -0.11 16.31
CA SER A 66 -37.22 -0.40 16.80
C SER A 66 -37.62 0.65 17.84
N GLN A 67 -38.73 1.33 17.60
CA GLN A 67 -39.31 2.31 18.51
C GLN A 67 -39.61 1.68 19.88
N ALA A 68 -39.21 2.39 20.93
CA ALA A 68 -39.93 2.39 22.21
C ALA A 68 -39.87 3.81 22.78
N ASP A 69 -41.03 4.47 22.76
CA ASP A 69 -41.31 5.77 23.36
C ASP A 69 -40.89 5.87 24.84
N LYS A 70 -40.44 7.06 25.24
CA LYS A 70 -40.89 7.77 26.46
C LYS A 70 -40.36 9.21 26.54
N THR A 71 -41.25 10.12 26.12
CA THR A 71 -41.78 11.31 26.82
C THR A 71 -40.87 12.46 27.31
N ASP A 72 -41.30 13.66 26.89
CA ASP A 72 -40.91 15.06 27.15
C ASP A 72 -40.66 15.54 28.60
N SER A 73 -39.77 16.54 28.76
CA SER A 73 -40.17 17.92 29.14
C SER A 73 -39.01 18.93 29.33
N ASN A 74 -39.10 20.02 28.56
CA ASN A 74 -39.02 21.46 28.90
C ASN A 74 -37.76 22.18 29.47
N VAL A 75 -37.32 23.18 28.67
CA VAL A 75 -37.12 24.64 28.94
C VAL A 75 -35.97 25.10 29.87
N ALA A 76 -35.01 25.89 29.33
CA ALA A 76 -34.84 27.34 29.61
C ALA A 76 -33.46 27.90 29.14
N GLU A 77 -33.52 29.00 28.37
CA GLU A 77 -32.68 30.23 28.31
C GLU A 77 -31.13 30.23 28.41
N GLY A 78 -30.51 31.06 27.55
CA GLY A 78 -29.06 31.35 27.44
C GLY A 78 -28.48 32.24 28.56
N PRO A 79 -27.43 33.10 28.37
CA PRO A 79 -26.79 33.53 27.12
C PRO A 79 -25.23 33.69 27.15
N SER A 80 -24.68 34.10 25.99
CA SER A 80 -23.55 35.04 25.79
C SER A 80 -22.10 34.64 26.11
N GLY A 81 -21.20 34.93 25.14
CA GLY A 81 -19.75 34.95 25.32
C GLY A 81 -19.00 35.20 24.00
N HIS A 82 -18.81 36.47 23.66
CA HIS A 82 -18.08 36.97 22.49
C HIS A 82 -16.55 36.99 22.73
N ALA A 83 -15.77 37.12 21.64
CA ALA A 83 -14.38 37.59 21.53
C ALA A 83 -13.25 36.56 21.74
N ASN A 84 -12.10 36.60 21.06
CA ASN A 84 -11.64 37.13 19.76
C ASN A 84 -10.22 36.53 19.55
N ILE A 85 -9.78 36.45 18.28
CA ILE A 85 -8.40 36.58 17.78
C ILE A 85 -7.28 35.77 18.46
N GLU A 86 -6.59 34.92 17.68
CA GLU A 86 -5.15 35.11 17.42
C GLU A 86 -4.69 34.37 16.15
N LYS A 87 -4.09 35.15 15.25
CA LYS A 87 -3.28 34.68 14.13
C LYS A 87 -1.94 34.22 14.71
N HIS A 88 -1.40 33.12 14.21
CA HIS A 88 0.05 32.96 14.19
C HIS A 88 0.48 32.37 12.85
N GLU A 89 1.35 33.14 12.21
CA GLU A 89 2.06 32.85 10.98
C GLU A 89 3.03 31.67 11.19
N ASN A 90 3.25 30.87 10.15
CA ASN A 90 4.58 30.33 9.93
C ASN A 90 4.85 30.22 8.43
N GLY A 91 5.88 30.93 7.98
CA GLY A 91 6.34 30.96 6.60
C GLY A 91 7.54 30.05 6.34
N SER A 92 7.86 29.94 5.06
CA SER A 92 9.10 29.41 4.45
C SER A 92 9.32 27.88 4.55
N LEU A 93 9.83 27.18 3.55
CA LEU A 93 10.64 27.58 2.39
C LEU A 93 10.45 26.50 1.30
N ALA A 94 10.08 26.89 0.08
CA ALA A 94 10.09 26.00 -1.08
C ALA A 94 11.43 26.16 -1.80
N ASP A 95 12.19 25.06 -1.90
CA ASP A 95 13.41 24.99 -2.69
C ASP A 95 13.16 24.19 -3.98
N HIS A 96 13.78 24.66 -5.04
CA HIS A 96 13.46 24.37 -6.44
C HIS A 96 14.67 23.76 -7.15
N MET A 97 14.56 22.52 -7.64
CA MET A 97 15.34 21.95 -8.76
C MET A 97 14.56 20.71 -9.26
N GLY A 98 14.27 20.44 -10.53
CA GLY A 98 14.71 21.00 -11.80
C GLY A 98 15.29 19.87 -12.69
N ILE A 99 14.63 19.65 -13.85
CA ILE A 99 15.15 19.02 -15.10
C ILE A 99 15.23 17.46 -15.03
N GLU A 100 14.71 16.62 -15.95
CA GLU A 100 14.74 16.60 -17.42
C GLU A 100 13.48 16.01 -18.08
N LYS A 101 13.01 16.74 -19.11
CA LYS A 101 12.14 16.24 -20.18
C LYS A 101 13.04 15.79 -21.33
N THR A 102 12.84 14.59 -21.84
CA THR A 102 13.25 14.22 -23.20
C THR A 102 12.02 14.10 -24.07
N SER A 103 11.90 15.06 -24.99
CA SER A 103 11.01 15.09 -26.14
C SER A 103 11.47 14.11 -27.21
N VAL A 104 10.54 13.33 -27.78
CA VAL A 104 10.59 12.96 -29.19
C VAL A 104 9.17 13.06 -29.73
N GLU A 105 8.96 14.04 -30.60
CA GLU A 105 7.80 14.14 -31.49
C GLU A 105 8.03 13.19 -32.66
N ASP A 106 6.98 12.52 -33.14
CA ASP A 106 6.84 12.34 -34.58
C ASP A 106 5.37 12.31 -35.01
N ASN A 107 5.11 13.13 -36.02
CA ASN A 107 3.82 13.49 -36.59
C ASN A 107 3.21 12.37 -37.45
N CYS A 108 1.88 12.26 -37.46
CA CYS A 108 1.17 12.03 -38.71
C CYS A 108 -0.23 12.67 -38.68
N THR A 109 -0.37 13.68 -39.52
CA THR A 109 -1.59 14.41 -39.86
C THR A 109 -2.47 13.54 -40.76
N LYS A 110 -3.79 13.48 -40.51
CA LYS A 110 -4.82 13.70 -41.54
C LYS A 110 -6.26 13.68 -41.01
N ASP A 111 -6.91 14.79 -41.33
CA ASP A 111 -8.29 15.00 -41.76
C ASP A 111 -9.49 14.80 -40.81
N ILE A 112 -10.15 15.95 -40.69
CA ILE A 112 -11.47 16.24 -40.15
C ILE A 112 -12.55 15.62 -41.03
N SER A 113 -13.48 14.89 -40.42
CA SER A 113 -14.87 14.86 -40.89
C SER A 113 -15.81 14.41 -39.78
N VAL A 114 -16.59 15.36 -39.27
CA VAL A 114 -17.82 15.14 -38.51
C VAL A 114 -18.87 14.54 -39.46
N PRO A 115 -19.70 13.60 -39.01
CA PRO A 115 -21.13 13.88 -39.06
C PRO A 115 -21.90 13.49 -37.80
N GLU A 116 -22.96 14.27 -37.60
CA GLU A 116 -23.92 14.24 -36.53
C GLU A 116 -24.94 13.09 -36.67
N LYS A 117 -25.36 12.56 -35.52
CA LYS A 117 -26.57 11.78 -35.17
C LYS A 117 -27.36 11.02 -36.27
N ALA A 118 -27.51 9.71 -36.06
CA ALA A 118 -28.81 9.04 -36.08
C ALA A 118 -28.77 7.71 -35.29
N SER A 119 -29.84 7.45 -34.54
CA SER A 119 -30.05 6.30 -33.67
C SER A 119 -30.28 4.97 -34.41
N LEU A 120 -30.18 3.90 -33.60
CA LEU A 120 -30.88 2.59 -33.63
C LEU A 120 -30.01 1.37 -33.93
N ASP A 121 -29.89 0.58 -32.86
CA ASP A 121 -29.74 -0.87 -32.77
C ASP A 121 -28.87 -1.58 -33.81
N SER A 122 -27.74 -2.09 -33.34
CA SER A 122 -27.33 -3.44 -33.73
C SER A 122 -26.61 -4.15 -32.59
N SER A 123 -27.31 -5.16 -32.08
CA SER A 123 -26.80 -6.22 -31.22
C SER A 123 -25.57 -6.90 -31.82
N SER A 124 -24.44 -6.83 -31.12
CA SER A 124 -23.53 -7.97 -30.90
C SER A 124 -22.41 -7.55 -29.95
N GLY A 125 -22.54 -7.97 -28.70
CA GLY A 125 -21.54 -7.77 -27.65
C GLY A 125 -21.68 -8.83 -26.57
N SER A 126 -21.22 -10.03 -26.87
CA SER A 126 -20.81 -11.12 -25.96
C SER A 126 -21.09 -10.89 -24.46
N ASN A 127 -22.06 -11.62 -23.89
CA ASN A 127 -22.23 -11.96 -22.48
C ASN A 127 -21.66 -10.94 -21.47
N CYS A 128 -22.17 -9.70 -21.46
CA CYS A 128 -21.78 -8.71 -20.45
C CYS A 128 -22.25 -9.18 -19.07
N LYS A 129 -21.32 -9.30 -18.10
CA LYS A 129 -21.63 -9.79 -16.74
C LYS A 129 -22.55 -8.86 -15.95
N LEU A 130 -22.64 -7.58 -16.32
CA LEU A 130 -23.43 -6.59 -15.59
C LEU A 130 -24.94 -6.69 -15.86
N GLY A 131 -25.36 -7.20 -17.03
CA GLY A 131 -26.77 -7.22 -17.43
C GLY A 131 -27.45 -5.84 -17.56
N VAL A 132 -26.74 -4.76 -17.24
CA VAL A 132 -27.20 -3.36 -17.26
C VAL A 132 -26.14 -2.47 -17.90
N ASP A 133 -26.53 -1.25 -18.28
CA ASP A 133 -25.58 -0.25 -18.76
C ASP A 133 -24.70 0.26 -17.61
N ILE A 134 -23.38 0.07 -17.74
CA ILE A 134 -22.36 0.50 -16.78
C ILE A 134 -22.34 2.02 -16.56
N ASN A 135 -22.87 2.80 -17.52
CA ASN A 135 -22.97 4.25 -17.40
C ASN A 135 -24.14 4.70 -16.50
N THR A 136 -25.01 3.79 -16.10
CA THR A 136 -26.16 4.10 -15.25
C THR A 136 -25.68 4.54 -13.87
N LYS A 137 -25.90 5.81 -13.52
CA LYS A 137 -25.63 6.31 -12.17
C LYS A 137 -26.75 5.88 -11.21
N PRO A 138 -26.44 5.13 -10.15
CA PRO A 138 -27.45 4.76 -9.16
C PRO A 138 -27.85 5.96 -8.29
N ALA A 139 -29.07 5.93 -7.74
CA ALA A 139 -29.60 6.99 -6.87
C ALA A 139 -28.73 7.23 -5.62
N ASP A 140 -28.00 6.21 -5.16
CA ASP A 140 -27.15 6.26 -3.96
C ASP A 140 -25.68 6.63 -4.26
N SER A 141 -25.39 7.13 -5.47
CA SER A 141 -24.02 7.49 -5.87
C SER A 141 -23.41 8.67 -5.10
N GLU A 142 -24.21 9.42 -4.34
CA GLU A 142 -23.76 10.50 -3.46
C GLU A 142 -23.26 10.01 -2.09
N ASN A 143 -23.37 8.71 -1.80
CA ASN A 143 -22.92 8.17 -0.54
C ASN A 143 -21.38 8.07 -0.50
N ASN A 144 -20.74 8.95 0.29
CA ASN A 144 -19.29 9.03 0.45
C ASN A 144 -18.71 7.92 1.35
N MET A 145 -19.36 6.76 1.48
CA MET A 145 -18.81 5.67 2.29
C MET A 145 -17.66 4.99 1.57
N PRO A 146 -16.58 4.60 2.28
CA PRO A 146 -15.52 3.80 1.69
C PRO A 146 -16.03 2.41 1.29
N PHE A 147 -15.37 1.79 0.30
CA PHE A 147 -15.65 0.41 -0.10
C PHE A 147 -14.49 -0.50 0.29
N PHE A 148 -14.82 -1.67 0.81
CA PHE A 148 -13.89 -2.77 0.98
C PHE A 148 -14.22 -3.85 -0.05
N MET A 149 -13.25 -4.15 -0.91
CA MET A 149 -13.38 -5.10 -2.00
C MET A 149 -12.95 -6.47 -1.53
N SER A 150 -13.81 -7.48 -1.62
CA SER A 150 -13.46 -8.83 -1.17
C SER A 150 -12.37 -9.46 -2.05
N LYS A 151 -11.74 -10.51 -1.53
CA LYS A 151 -10.68 -11.23 -2.23
C LYS A 151 -11.16 -11.77 -3.57
N GLY A 152 -10.42 -11.47 -4.64
CA GLY A 152 -10.70 -11.90 -6.01
C GLY A 152 -11.70 -11.02 -6.75
N TRP A 153 -12.05 -9.83 -6.25
CA TRP A 153 -13.04 -8.95 -6.90
C TRP A 153 -12.65 -8.55 -8.34
N ARG A 154 -11.35 -8.40 -8.63
CA ARG A 154 -10.88 -8.11 -10.00
C ARG A 154 -11.24 -9.21 -11.01
N ASN A 155 -11.45 -10.45 -10.54
CA ASN A 155 -11.82 -11.58 -11.40
C ASN A 155 -13.29 -11.51 -11.87
N ILE A 156 -14.16 -10.88 -11.07
CA ILE A 156 -15.58 -10.79 -11.38
C ILE A 156 -15.90 -9.64 -12.35
N LEU A 157 -15.00 -8.67 -12.50
CA LEU A 157 -15.16 -7.58 -13.46
C LEU A 157 -15.45 -8.08 -14.88
N CYS A 158 -16.27 -7.31 -15.59
CA CYS A 158 -16.64 -7.62 -16.97
C CYS A 158 -15.52 -7.16 -17.91
N ARG A 159 -15.15 -8.00 -18.88
CA ARG A 159 -14.09 -7.70 -19.86
C ARG A 159 -14.63 -7.57 -21.29
N CYS A 160 -15.95 -7.34 -21.44
CA CYS A 160 -16.51 -7.02 -22.76
C CYS A 160 -15.99 -5.65 -23.21
N GLU A 161 -16.01 -5.40 -24.52
CA GLU A 161 -15.50 -4.17 -25.13
C GLU A 161 -16.10 -2.90 -24.48
N THR A 162 -17.41 -2.89 -24.24
CA THR A 162 -18.10 -1.78 -23.57
C THR A 162 -17.54 -1.49 -22.17
N CYS A 163 -17.32 -2.53 -21.35
CA CYS A 163 -16.83 -2.36 -19.98
C CYS A 163 -15.35 -1.97 -19.95
N THR A 164 -14.52 -2.60 -20.78
CA THR A 164 -13.09 -2.27 -20.88
C THR A 164 -12.86 -0.83 -21.36
N ASN A 165 -13.64 -0.39 -22.35
CA ASN A 165 -13.61 1.00 -22.82
C ASN A 165 -14.05 1.97 -21.71
N PHE A 166 -15.09 1.61 -20.95
CA PHE A 166 -15.53 2.41 -19.82
C PHE A 166 -14.46 2.54 -18.72
N TYR A 167 -13.80 1.44 -18.31
CA TYR A 167 -12.71 1.51 -17.32
C TYR A 167 -11.56 2.41 -17.78
N SER A 168 -11.22 2.34 -19.07
CA SER A 168 -10.20 3.19 -19.69
C SER A 168 -10.59 4.66 -19.64
N GLN A 169 -11.85 4.98 -19.98
CA GLN A 169 -12.38 6.35 -19.88
C GLN A 169 -12.40 6.87 -18.43
N GLN A 170 -12.63 5.99 -17.46
CA GLN A 170 -12.57 6.32 -16.04
C GLN A 170 -11.14 6.40 -15.48
N GLY A 171 -10.11 6.09 -16.28
CA GLY A 171 -8.70 6.15 -15.88
C GLY A 171 -8.25 5.01 -14.97
N ILE A 172 -8.94 3.87 -15.02
CA ILE A 172 -8.69 2.72 -14.12
C ILE A 172 -8.57 1.40 -14.89
N ALA A 173 -8.07 1.43 -16.12
CA ALA A 173 -7.93 0.23 -16.95
C ALA A 173 -7.10 -0.89 -16.26
N TYR A 174 -6.20 -0.54 -15.35
CA TYR A 174 -5.37 -1.48 -14.59
C TYR A 174 -6.18 -2.43 -13.69
N VAL A 175 -7.43 -2.12 -13.32
CA VAL A 175 -8.20 -2.96 -12.38
C VAL A 175 -8.56 -4.34 -12.96
N ILE A 176 -8.52 -4.50 -14.27
CA ILE A 176 -8.74 -5.80 -14.94
C ILE A 176 -7.45 -6.56 -15.25
N ASP A 177 -6.30 -5.91 -15.09
CA ASP A 177 -4.97 -6.49 -15.18
C ASP A 177 -4.67 -7.22 -13.86
N LYS A 178 -4.26 -8.49 -13.98
CA LYS A 178 -4.02 -9.35 -12.83
C LYS A 178 -2.65 -9.09 -12.22
N GLU A 179 -1.70 -8.70 -13.04
CA GLU A 179 -0.32 -8.39 -12.68
C GLU A 179 -0.23 -7.09 -11.89
N ASP A 180 -1.20 -6.18 -12.06
CA ASP A 180 -1.33 -4.92 -11.32
C ASP A 180 -2.04 -5.06 -9.96
N SER A 181 -2.25 -6.28 -9.45
CA SER A 181 -2.74 -6.47 -8.08
C SER A 181 -1.62 -6.30 -7.06
N ILE A 182 -1.95 -5.75 -5.88
CA ILE A 182 -1.00 -5.61 -4.77
C ILE A 182 -0.48 -6.98 -4.35
N GLU A 183 -1.35 -8.00 -4.31
CA GLU A 183 -0.99 -9.38 -3.97
C GLU A 183 0.09 -9.94 -4.90
N GLU A 184 -0.06 -9.78 -6.23
CA GLU A 184 0.91 -10.31 -7.18
C GLU A 184 2.23 -9.51 -7.12
N TYR A 185 2.17 -8.19 -6.95
CA TYR A 185 3.35 -7.36 -6.73
C TYR A 185 4.15 -7.82 -5.49
N GLU A 186 3.48 -8.02 -4.35
CA GLU A 186 4.12 -8.52 -3.14
C GLU A 186 4.72 -9.91 -3.31
N LYS A 187 4.00 -10.80 -3.98
CA LYS A 187 4.44 -12.17 -4.25
C LYS A 187 5.68 -12.18 -5.12
N ILE A 188 5.73 -11.37 -6.19
CA ILE A 188 6.91 -11.21 -7.04
C ILE A 188 8.08 -10.64 -6.22
N ALA A 189 7.84 -9.64 -5.38
CA ALA A 189 8.88 -9.05 -4.53
C ALA A 189 9.45 -10.08 -3.53
N LYS A 190 8.58 -10.85 -2.86
CA LYS A 190 8.95 -11.95 -1.95
C LYS A 190 9.76 -13.02 -2.69
N GLN A 191 9.32 -13.43 -3.88
CA GLN A 191 10.04 -14.41 -4.69
C GLN A 191 11.41 -13.90 -5.15
N LYS A 192 11.53 -12.64 -5.59
CA LYS A 192 12.81 -12.03 -5.96
C LYS A 192 13.76 -11.98 -4.77
N ARG A 193 13.27 -11.63 -3.58
CA ARG A 193 14.07 -11.66 -2.34
C ARG A 193 14.55 -13.08 -2.01
N GLY A 194 13.67 -14.07 -2.10
CA GLY A 194 14.01 -15.48 -1.88
C GLY A 194 15.10 -15.96 -2.84
N LYS A 195 14.93 -15.73 -4.15
CA LYS A 195 15.93 -16.09 -5.16
C LYS A 195 17.29 -15.42 -4.93
N LYS A 196 17.30 -14.15 -4.52
CA LYS A 196 18.54 -13.43 -4.21
C LYS A 196 19.24 -14.01 -2.99
N LEU A 197 18.48 -14.39 -1.96
CA LEU A 197 19.02 -15.03 -0.77
C LEU A 197 19.61 -16.41 -1.11
N GLU A 198 18.88 -17.25 -1.84
CA GLU A 198 19.36 -18.56 -2.31
C GLU A 198 20.64 -18.43 -3.16
N GLN A 199 20.70 -17.44 -4.05
CA GLN A 199 21.92 -17.17 -4.84
C GLN A 199 23.10 -16.77 -3.97
N GLN A 200 22.87 -15.95 -2.94
CA GLN A 200 23.90 -15.54 -2.01
C GLN A 200 24.39 -16.72 -1.17
N GLU A 201 23.48 -17.52 -0.61
CA GLU A 201 23.81 -18.73 0.15
C GLU A 201 24.56 -19.75 -0.73
N GLY A 202 24.14 -19.90 -2.00
CA GLY A 202 24.85 -20.71 -3.00
C GLY A 202 26.28 -20.19 -3.27
N ALA A 203 26.46 -18.88 -3.38
CA ALA A 203 27.78 -18.29 -3.58
C ALA A 203 28.70 -18.47 -2.35
N GLU A 204 28.15 -18.29 -1.14
CA GLU A 204 28.88 -18.48 0.12
C GLU A 204 29.31 -19.94 0.31
N THR A 205 28.39 -20.89 0.07
CA THR A 205 28.71 -22.33 0.15
C THR A 205 29.73 -22.75 -0.89
N ASN A 206 29.65 -22.26 -2.13
CA ASN A 206 30.65 -22.50 -3.16
C ASN A 206 32.02 -21.93 -2.79
N PHE A 207 32.06 -20.70 -2.25
CA PHE A 207 33.29 -20.11 -1.73
C PHE A 207 33.90 -20.98 -0.64
N LEU A 208 33.13 -21.38 0.37
CA LEU A 208 33.61 -22.26 1.44
C LEU A 208 34.13 -23.59 0.88
N ASN A 209 33.44 -24.19 -0.10
CA ASN A 209 33.85 -25.45 -0.71
C ASN A 209 35.15 -25.34 -1.53
N SER A 210 35.45 -24.17 -2.10
CA SER A 210 36.70 -23.93 -2.83
C SER A 210 37.96 -23.89 -1.94
N LEU A 211 37.78 -23.70 -0.63
CA LEU A 211 38.87 -23.58 0.33
C LEU A 211 39.35 -24.96 0.81
N ASN A 212 40.66 -25.08 1.01
CA ASN A 212 41.23 -26.27 1.63
C ASN A 212 40.91 -26.34 3.14
N HIS A 213 41.13 -27.51 3.75
CA HIS A 213 40.81 -27.74 5.17
C HIS A 213 41.49 -26.71 6.10
N VAL A 214 42.74 -26.35 5.84
CA VAL A 214 43.48 -25.38 6.67
C VAL A 214 42.84 -23.99 6.57
N GLN A 215 42.50 -23.55 5.36
CA GLN A 215 41.83 -22.26 5.14
C GLN A 215 40.44 -22.20 5.81
N LYS A 216 39.66 -23.29 5.75
CA LYS A 216 38.37 -23.40 6.44
C LYS A 216 38.51 -23.23 7.95
N ILE A 217 39.49 -23.90 8.55
CA ILE A 217 39.77 -23.80 9.99
C ILE A 217 40.23 -22.40 10.38
N GLU A 218 41.08 -21.75 9.57
CA GLU A 218 41.54 -20.39 9.85
C GLU A 218 40.39 -19.37 9.80
N ILE A 219 39.47 -19.49 8.84
CA ILE A 219 38.26 -18.66 8.78
C ILE A 219 37.39 -18.90 10.00
N LEU A 220 37.12 -20.16 10.35
CA LEU A 220 36.30 -20.50 11.53
C LEU A 220 36.92 -19.93 12.82
N SER A 221 38.23 -20.07 12.99
CA SER A 221 38.95 -19.49 14.13
C SER A 221 38.88 -17.96 14.12
N GLY A 222 39.01 -17.32 12.96
CA GLY A 222 38.88 -15.88 12.81
C GLY A 222 37.49 -15.35 13.19
N ILE A 223 36.43 -16.04 12.77
CA ILE A 223 35.05 -15.71 13.14
C ILE A 223 34.85 -15.86 14.65
N ASN A 224 35.35 -16.95 15.24
CA ASN A 224 35.27 -17.16 16.68
C ASN A 224 36.03 -16.09 17.47
N ASP A 225 37.23 -15.73 17.03
CA ASP A 225 38.02 -14.66 17.66
C ASP A 225 37.28 -13.32 17.58
N MET A 226 36.71 -12.98 16.41
CA MET A 226 35.92 -11.76 16.21
C MET A 226 34.69 -11.74 17.13
N LYS A 227 33.93 -12.85 17.17
CA LYS A 227 32.77 -13.00 18.05
C LYS A 227 33.17 -12.78 19.51
N ASN A 228 34.22 -13.45 19.97
CA ASN A 228 34.63 -13.41 21.37
C ASN A 228 35.16 -12.03 21.77
N GLU A 229 36.00 -11.39 20.94
CA GLU A 229 36.48 -10.03 21.21
C GLU A 229 35.34 -9.01 21.24
N PHE A 230 34.38 -9.12 20.30
CA PHE A 230 33.24 -8.22 20.27
C PHE A 230 32.31 -8.44 21.47
N GLN A 231 32.07 -9.70 21.84
CA GLN A 231 31.30 -10.04 23.04
C GLN A 231 31.98 -9.52 24.31
N SER A 232 33.29 -9.75 24.48
CA SER A 232 34.04 -9.23 25.63
C SER A 232 34.04 -7.71 25.70
N PHE A 233 34.13 -7.03 24.55
CA PHE A 233 33.99 -5.58 24.49
C PHE A 233 32.60 -5.15 25.00
N LEU A 234 31.52 -5.70 24.46
CA LEU A 234 30.16 -5.34 24.86
C LEU A 234 29.86 -5.64 26.34
N GLU A 235 30.36 -6.76 26.88
CA GLU A 235 30.17 -7.16 28.27
C GLU A 235 30.94 -6.27 29.26
N SER A 236 32.12 -5.79 28.87
CA SER A 236 32.96 -4.93 29.70
C SER A 236 32.70 -3.43 29.50
N PHE A 237 31.88 -3.05 28.53
CA PHE A 237 31.62 -1.67 28.18
C PHE A 237 30.65 -1.00 29.17
N ASP A 238 31.02 0.20 29.61
CA ASP A 238 30.21 1.04 30.49
C ASP A 238 29.10 1.72 29.68
N SER A 239 27.85 1.29 29.88
CA SER A 239 26.67 1.80 29.17
C SER A 239 26.38 3.30 29.40
N SER A 240 27.02 3.93 30.39
CA SER A 240 26.88 5.36 30.63
C SER A 240 27.75 6.22 29.71
N LYS A 241 28.69 5.61 28.97
CA LYS A 241 29.65 6.31 28.10
C LYS A 241 29.36 6.03 26.63
N PRO A 242 29.60 7.00 25.73
CA PRO A 242 29.54 6.76 24.29
C PRO A 242 30.74 5.92 23.84
N VAL A 243 30.51 5.01 22.88
CA VAL A 243 31.59 4.25 22.23
C VAL A 243 32.42 5.19 21.36
N THR A 244 33.74 5.18 21.55
CA THR A 244 34.68 6.02 20.80
C THR A 244 35.41 5.25 19.69
N SER A 245 36.07 5.98 18.80
CA SER A 245 36.93 5.37 17.77
C SER A 245 38.11 4.58 18.36
N GLU A 246 38.64 5.03 19.49
CA GLU A 246 39.75 4.41 20.20
C GLU A 246 39.35 3.04 20.76
N ASP A 247 38.13 2.91 21.28
CA ASP A 247 37.58 1.65 21.79
C ASP A 247 37.52 0.59 20.69
N ILE A 248 37.00 0.96 19.52
CA ILE A 248 36.92 0.07 18.36
C ILE A 248 38.32 -0.28 17.84
N ARG A 249 39.26 0.67 17.85
CA ARG A 249 40.64 0.42 17.44
C ARG A 249 41.32 -0.60 18.35
N ALA A 250 41.08 -0.53 19.66
CA ALA A 250 41.62 -1.50 20.62
C ALA A 250 41.12 -2.93 20.36
N VAL A 251 39.85 -3.10 19.98
CA VAL A 251 39.28 -4.41 19.58
C VAL A 251 40.03 -4.98 18.38
N PHE A 252 40.27 -4.18 17.33
CA PHE A 252 41.02 -4.63 16.15
C PHE A 252 42.49 -4.95 16.46
N GLU A 253 43.14 -4.19 17.34
CA GLU A 253 44.51 -4.47 17.78
C GLU A 253 44.61 -5.80 18.52
N ASN A 254 43.63 -6.13 19.37
CA ASN A 254 43.57 -7.40 20.07
C ASN A 254 43.36 -8.58 19.10
N LEU A 255 42.45 -8.42 18.12
CA LEU A 255 42.28 -9.40 17.04
C LEU A 255 43.57 -9.63 16.25
N ALA A 256 44.31 -8.57 15.93
CA ALA A 256 45.59 -8.68 15.22
C ALA A 256 46.65 -9.41 16.05
N LYS A 257 46.69 -9.20 17.37
CA LYS A 257 47.59 -9.92 18.29
C LYS A 257 47.25 -11.41 18.33
N LYS A 258 45.97 -11.78 18.47
CA LYS A 258 45.50 -13.17 18.47
C LYS A 258 45.86 -13.91 17.19
N LYS A 259 45.70 -13.25 16.03
CA LYS A 259 46.12 -13.80 14.73
C LYS A 259 47.62 -14.09 14.69
N LYS A 260 48.47 -13.16 15.16
CA LYS A 260 49.92 -13.34 15.18
C LYS A 260 50.36 -14.49 16.07
N GLN A 261 49.70 -14.69 17.21
CA GLN A 261 50.00 -15.80 18.13
C GLN A 261 49.67 -17.18 17.53
N ARG A 262 48.65 -17.29 16.67
CA ARG A 262 48.30 -18.55 15.99
C ARG A 262 49.24 -18.91 14.83
N LEU A 263 49.90 -17.92 14.23
CA LEU A 263 50.79 -18.08 13.08
C LEU A 263 52.28 -18.22 13.46
N SER A 264 52.62 -17.97 14.73
CA SER A 264 53.97 -18.13 15.28
C SER A 264 54.17 -19.52 15.85
#